data_AF-A0A821W560-F1
#
_entry.id   AF-A0A821W560-F1
#
_cell.length_a   1.000
_cell.length_b   1.000
_cell.length_c   1.000
_cell.angle_alpha   90.00
_cell.angle_beta   90.00
_cell.angle_gamma   90.00
#
_symmetry.space_group_name_H-M   'P 1'
#
loop_
_entity.id
_entity.type
_entity.pdbx_description
1 polymer ?
#
loop_
_entity_poly.entity_id
_entity_poly.type
_entity_poly.pdbx_seq_one_letter_code
_entity_poly.pdbx_strand_id
1 'polypeptide(L)'
;MADRGFNVQDIFAAKGIGINIPTFLKGKSQLSGVKVKPDRQLAGQQDHIERLIGLSKTFNILISDLNPCYVPLASRIFFVCIMLCNFREVFVNK
;
A
#
# COMPACT_ATOMS: atom_id res chain seq x y z
N MET A 1 -4.83 -1.72 4.04
CA MET A 1 -4.76 -1.63 5.52
C MET A 1 -6.05 -1.03 6.10
N ALA A 2 -6.45 0.19 5.74
CA ALA A 2 -7.75 0.75 6.14
C ALA A 2 -8.96 -0.05 5.62
N ASP A 3 -8.87 -0.62 4.42
CA ASP A 3 -9.91 -1.46 3.80
C ASP A 3 -10.19 -2.76 4.58
N ARG A 4 -9.22 -3.24 5.37
CA ARG A 4 -9.36 -4.43 6.24
C ARG A 4 -9.76 -4.09 7.68
N GLY A 5 -10.22 -2.86 7.93
CA GLY A 5 -10.68 -2.41 9.25
C GLY A 5 -9.58 -1.93 10.20
N PHE A 6 -8.32 -1.81 9.75
CA PHE A 6 -7.27 -1.20 10.57
C PHE A 6 -7.47 0.31 10.60
N ASN A 7 -8.07 0.81 11.68
CA ASN A 7 -8.17 2.22 11.96
C ASN A 7 -6.86 2.69 12.60
N VAL A 8 -6.07 3.45 11.85
CA VAL A 8 -4.83 4.06 12.32
C VAL A 8 -4.99 5.56 12.59
N GLN A 9 -6.21 6.11 12.56
CA GLN A 9 -6.48 7.53 12.80
C GLN A 9 -5.84 8.03 14.08
N ASP A 10 -5.82 7.23 15.14
CA ASP A 10 -5.23 7.59 16.43
C ASP A 10 -3.74 7.93 16.34
N ILE A 11 -3.00 7.29 15.43
CA ILE A 11 -1.57 7.54 15.19
C ILE A 11 -1.34 8.88 14.48
N PHE A 12 -2.28 9.26 13.62
CA PHE A 12 -2.20 10.46 12.77
C PHE A 12 -2.95 11.67 13.36
N ALA A 13 -3.80 11.45 14.37
CA ALA A 13 -4.54 12.49 15.08
C ALA A 13 -3.61 13.53 15.70
N ALA A 14 -2.45 13.11 16.24
CA ALA A 14 -1.43 14.00 16.79
C ALA A 14 -0.83 14.96 15.75
N LYS A 15 -0.95 14.64 14.45
CA LYS A 15 -0.49 15.49 13.33
C LYS A 15 -1.63 16.22 12.63
N GLY A 16 -2.87 16.09 13.10
CA GLY A 16 -4.05 16.68 12.47
C GLY A 16 -4.36 16.10 11.07
N ILE A 17 -3.88 14.89 10.76
CA ILE A 17 -4.04 14.28 9.44
C ILE A 17 -5.23 13.33 9.47
N GLY A 18 -6.25 13.61 8.66
CA GLY A 18 -7.39 12.72 8.44
C GLY A 18 -7.04 11.61 7.44
N ILE A 19 -7.20 10.35 7.85
CA ILE A 19 -7.00 9.19 6.97
C ILE A 19 -8.23 8.95 6.11
N ASN A 20 -8.02 8.75 4.81
CA ASN A 20 -9.10 8.47 3.90
C ASN A 20 -9.48 6.97 3.95
N ILE A 21 -10.57 6.67 4.64
CA ILE A 21 -11.10 5.30 4.79
C ILE A 21 -12.16 5.09 3.69
N PRO A 22 -12.09 3.97 2.93
CA PRO A 22 -13.04 3.69 1.86
C PRO A 22 -14.48 3.56 2.38
N THR A 23 -15.43 3.94 1.53
CA THR A 23 -16.84 3.95 1.90
C THR A 23 -17.40 2.53 1.90
N PHE A 24 -17.60 1.93 3.08
CA PHE A 24 -18.22 0.62 3.18
C PHE A 24 -19.71 0.62 2.80
N LEU A 25 -20.15 -0.44 2.14
CA LEU A 25 -21.56 -0.77 1.89
C LEU A 25 -22.23 -1.18 3.22
N LYS A 26 -22.52 -0.22 4.10
CA LYS A 26 -23.25 -0.43 5.36
C LYS A 26 -24.72 -0.83 5.11
N GLY A 27 -24.96 -2.03 4.56
CA GLY A 27 -26.30 -2.59 4.32
C GLY A 27 -27.02 -2.08 3.05
N LYS A 28 -26.31 -1.39 2.15
CA LYS A 28 -26.85 -0.95 0.84
C LYS A 28 -26.38 -1.90 -0.25
N SER A 29 -27.21 -2.17 -1.27
CA SER A 29 -26.79 -3.05 -2.38
C SER A 29 -25.71 -2.43 -3.27
N GLN A 30 -25.69 -1.10 -3.42
CA GLN A 30 -24.69 -0.35 -4.21
C GLN A 30 -24.39 1.04 -3.63
N LEU A 31 -23.19 1.56 -3.94
CA LEU A 31 -22.77 2.94 -3.68
C LEU A 31 -23.21 3.85 -4.83
N SER A 32 -23.63 5.08 -4.51
CA SER A 32 -23.93 6.11 -5.52
C SER A 32 -22.68 6.48 -6.32
N GLY A 33 -22.83 6.63 -7.64
CA GLY A 33 -21.71 6.95 -8.55
C GLY A 33 -20.91 8.21 -8.20
N VAL A 34 -21.49 9.15 -7.44
CA VAL A 34 -20.78 10.34 -6.94
C VAL A 34 -19.77 9.99 -5.85
N LYS A 35 -20.07 9.00 -5.01
CA LYS A 35 -19.17 8.49 -3.97
C LYS A 35 -18.15 7.48 -4.52
N VAL A 36 -18.51 6.76 -5.58
CA VAL A 36 -17.63 5.75 -6.21
C VAL A 36 -16.42 6.37 -6.91
N LYS A 37 -16.55 7.56 -7.51
CA LYS A 37 -15.45 8.20 -8.26
C LYS A 37 -14.20 8.49 -7.42
N PRO A 38 -14.28 9.20 -6.27
CA PRO A 38 -13.12 9.46 -5.43
C PRO A 38 -12.57 8.15 -4.81
N ASP A 39 -13.44 7.28 -4.30
CA ASP A 39 -13.04 5.96 -3.78
C ASP A 39 -12.29 5.13 -4.83
N ARG A 40 -12.66 5.19 -6.11
CA ARG A 40 -11.98 4.46 -7.20
C ARG A 40 -10.57 4.96 -7.49
N GLN A 41 -10.34 6.28 -7.45
CA GLN A 41 -8.99 6.83 -7.63
C GLN A 41 -8.07 6.42 -6.48
N LEU A 42 -8.60 6.49 -5.26
CA LEU A 42 -7.91 6.07 -4.04
C LEU A 42 -7.64 4.56 -4.05
N ALA A 43 -8.59 3.75 -4.50
CA ALA A 43 -8.43 2.31 -4.67
C ALA A 43 -7.32 1.96 -5.67
N GLY A 44 -7.17 2.71 -6.76
CA GLY A 44 -6.08 2.50 -7.71
C GLY A 44 -4.69 2.73 -7.09
N GLN A 45 -4.54 3.77 -6.26
CA GLN A 45 -3.30 4.02 -5.53
C GLN A 45 -3.03 2.94 -4.48
N GLN A 46 -4.08 2.48 -3.78
CA GLN A 46 -3.97 1.40 -2.79
C GLN A 46 -3.62 0.06 -3.44
N ASP A 47 -4.19 -0.27 -4.60
CA ASP A 47 -3.86 -1.46 -5.38
C ASP A 47 -2.38 -1.45 -5.78
N HIS A 48 -1.87 -0.29 -6.24
CA HIS A 48 -0.46 -0.14 -6.57
C HIS A 48 0.45 -0.44 -5.36
N ILE A 49 0.10 0.06 -4.17
CA ILE A 49 0.85 -0.19 -2.93
C ILE A 49 0.75 -1.67 -2.53
N GLU A 50 -0.44 -2.28 -2.53
CA GLU A 50 -0.60 -3.70 -2.17
C GLU A 50 0.14 -4.62 -3.15
N ARG A 51 0.15 -4.28 -4.44
CA ARG A 51 0.89 -5.02 -5.46
C ARG A 51 2.40 -4.88 -5.28
N LEU A 52 2.88 -3.68 -4.96
CA LEU A 52 4.29 -3.43 -4.64
C LEU A 52 4.75 -4.23 -3.41
N ILE A 53 3.93 -4.29 -2.36
CA ILE A 53 4.17 -5.13 -1.17
C ILE A 53 4.15 -6.62 -1.54
N GLY A 54 3.29 -7.03 -2.48
CA GLY A 54 3.29 -8.39 -3.02
C GLY A 54 4.59 -8.72 -3.75
N LEU A 55 5.08 -7.80 -4.58
CA LEU A 55 6.33 -7.98 -5.32
C LEU A 55 7.57 -7.94 -4.43
N SER A 56 7.59 -7.10 -3.38
CA SER A 56 8.72 -7.03 -2.45
C SER A 56 8.96 -8.39 -1.76
N LYS A 57 7.91 -9.19 -1.58
CA LYS A 57 7.99 -10.56 -1.04
C LYS A 57 8.60 -11.59 -2.01
N THR A 58 8.96 -11.20 -3.23
CA THR A 58 9.70 -12.10 -4.14
C THR A 58 11.21 -12.01 -3.95
N PHE A 59 11.70 -11.01 -3.23
CA PHE A 59 13.11 -10.82 -2.95
C PHE A 59 13.50 -11.59 -1.69
N ASN A 60 14.24 -12.70 -1.84
CA ASN A 60 14.72 -13.49 -0.69
C ASN A 60 15.51 -12.64 0.32
N ILE A 61 16.27 -11.64 -0.15
CA ILE A 61 17.00 -10.71 0.71
C ILE A 61 16.11 -9.87 1.64
N LEU A 62 14.82 -9.70 1.32
CA LEU A 62 13.84 -9.01 2.15
C LEU A 62 13.02 -9.95 3.05
N ILE A 63 13.12 -11.27 2.83
CA ILE A 63 12.38 -12.30 3.58
C ILE A 63 13.29 -12.96 4.62
N SER A 64 14.54 -13.21 4.26
CA SER A 64 15.54 -13.84 5.11
C SER A 64 16.18 -12.82 6.05
N ASP A 65 16.71 -13.31 7.17
CA ASP A 65 17.47 -12.48 8.10
C ASP A 65 18.67 -11.83 7.41
N LEU A 66 18.73 -10.51 7.51
CA LEU A 66 19.85 -9.74 6.98
C LEU A 66 21.03 -9.87 7.95
N ASN A 67 22.22 -10.16 7.42
CA ASN A 67 23.43 -10.19 8.24
C ASN A 67 23.60 -8.82 8.97
N PRO A 68 23.93 -8.81 10.28
CA PRO A 68 24.09 -7.58 11.07
C PRO A 68 24.95 -6.50 10.41
N CYS A 69 25.97 -6.89 9.62
CA CYS A 69 26.83 -5.96 8.90
C CYS A 69 26.09 -5.14 7.82
N TYR A 70 25.02 -5.68 7.24
CA TYR A 70 24.21 -5.02 6.22
C TYR A 70 23.00 -4.27 6.77
N VAL A 71 22.70 -4.35 8.06
CA VAL A 71 21.58 -3.63 8.71
C VAL A 71 21.65 -2.11 8.48
N PRO A 72 22.82 -1.43 8.56
CA PRO A 72 22.91 -0.02 8.22
C PRO A 72 22.54 0.30 6.76
N LEU A 73 22.61 -0.71 5.88
CA LEU A 73 22.28 -0.62 4.46
C LEU A 73 20.84 -1.06 4.15
N ALA A 74 20.09 -1.58 5.12
CA ALA A 74 18.78 -2.17 4.93
C ALA A 74 17.81 -1.23 4.20
N SER A 75 17.80 0.06 4.55
CA SER A 75 16.95 1.05 3.87
C SER A 75 17.29 1.22 2.38
N ARG A 76 18.58 1.16 2.02
CA ARG A 76 19.02 1.24 0.62
C ARG A 76 18.70 -0.04 -0.14
N ILE A 77 18.90 -1.20 0.49
CA ILE A 77 18.54 -2.50 -0.08
C ILE A 77 17.03 -2.52 -0.39
N PHE A 78 16.21 -2.16 0.59
CA PHE A 78 14.76 -2.07 0.42
C PHE A 78 14.39 -1.10 -0.70
N PHE A 79 14.96 0.11 -0.72
CA PHE A 79 14.70 1.09 -1.76
C PHE A 79 15.01 0.58 -3.17
N VAL A 80 16.16 -0.07 -3.36
CA VAL A 80 16.55 -0.66 -4.65
C VAL A 80 15.59 -1.77 -5.04
N CYS A 81 15.22 -2.68 -4.14
CA CYS A 81 14.24 -3.73 -4.41
C CYS A 81 12.89 -3.16 -4.84
N ILE A 82 12.41 -2.12 -4.16
CA ILE A 82 11.16 -1.42 -4.50
C ILE A 82 11.26 -0.73 -5.86
N MET A 83 12.39 -0.09 -6.16
CA MET A 83 12.64 0.49 -7.49
C MET A 83 12.61 -0.58 -8.59
N LEU A 84 13.22 -1.74 -8.36
CA LEU A 84 13.19 -2.87 -9.29
C LEU A 84 11.76 -3.38 -9.52
N CYS A 85 10.89 -3.34 -8.51
CA CYS A 85 9.47 -3.66 -8.70
C CYS A 85 8.82 -2.74 -9.74
N ASN A 86 9.12 -1.42 -9.73
CA ASN A 86 8.54 -0.45 -10.67
C ASN A 86 8.90 -0.74 -12.14
N PHE A 87 10.03 -1.42 -12.39
CA PHE A 87 10.45 -1.80 -13.75
C PHE A 87 9.84 -3.12 -14.24
N ARG A 88 9.13 -3.87 -13.41
CA ARG A 88 8.36 -5.04 -13.89
C ARG A 88 7.16 -4.54 -14.68
N GLU A 89 6.91 -5.13 -15.86
CA GLU A 89 5.78 -4.84 -16.77
C GLU A 89 4.38 -5.06 -16.17
N VAL A 90 4.31 -5.39 -14.88
CA VAL A 90 3.12 -5.53 -14.06
C VAL A 90 2.28 -4.25 -14.00
N PHE A 91 2.84 -3.09 -14.43
CA PHE A 91 2.19 -1.77 -14.49
C PHE A 91 1.77 -1.29 -15.89
N VAL A 92 2.09 -2.02 -16.96
CA VAL A 92 1.61 -1.68 -18.31
C VAL A 92 0.25 -2.36 -18.53
N ASN A 93 -0.77 -1.53 -18.73
CA ASN A 93 -2.19 -1.84 -18.96
C ASN A 93 -3.09 -2.00 -17.73
N LYS A 94 -3.79 -0.91 -17.39
CA LYS A 94 -5.24 -0.83 -17.63
C LYS A 94 -5.75 0.60 -17.68
#